data_AF-A0A2H1FKY4-F1
#
_entry.id   AF-A0A2H1FKY4-F1
#
_cell.length_a   1.000
_cell.length_b   1.000
_cell.length_c   1.000
_cell.angle_alpha   90.00
_cell.angle_beta   90.00
_cell.angle_gamma   90.00
#
_symmetry.space_group_name_H-M   'P 1'
#
loop_
_entity.id
_entity.type
_entity.pdbx_description
1 polymer ?
#
loop_
_entity_poly.entity_id
_entity_poly.type
_entity_poly.pdbx_seq_one_letter_code
_entity_poly.pdbx_strand_id
1 'polypeptide(L)'
;MHEVEHWFVSSAKGSGSESGSQVSGGSLNADNYCWKSQLQYLSKPAHHFCHSFGPELGTPSALSDLEISKLRWTTTSQDGHNESTTDHRPPIDKMGAHKYLEELQKKKQSDVMRFLLRVRCWELRQLNVVHRASRPSRPDKARRLGYKAKQGYVIYRVRVRRGGRKRPVPKGATYGKPTNQGVNQLKYQRSLKATAEERVGRRCANLRVLNSYWINQDSTYKYYEVILVDPQHKAIRRDARINWIVNPVHKHREMRGLTATGKKSRGLNKGHRYNNTKAGRRHTWKRQNTLSLWRYR
;
A
#
# COMPACT_ATOMS: atom_id res chain seq x y z
N MET A 1 6.22 -60.46 14.36
CA MET A 1 6.51 -61.15 15.63
C MET A 1 8.00 -61.03 15.88
N HIS A 2 8.38 -60.04 16.68
CA HIS A 2 9.65 -59.92 17.39
C HIS A 2 9.39 -58.81 18.42
N GLU A 3 8.84 -59.23 19.56
CA GLU A 3 8.94 -58.52 20.84
C GLU A 3 10.36 -58.72 21.38
N VAL A 4 10.89 -57.75 22.15
CA VAL A 4 11.50 -57.92 23.49
C VAL A 4 11.83 -56.51 24.04
N GLU A 5 11.17 -56.19 25.17
CA GLU A 5 11.52 -55.37 26.36
C GLU A 5 11.88 -53.86 26.24
N HIS A 6 11.09 -52.95 26.82
CA HIS A 6 10.99 -52.56 28.25
C HIS A 6 12.28 -51.99 28.86
N TRP A 7 12.34 -50.66 29.00
CA TRP A 7 13.01 -49.99 30.12
C TRP A 7 12.16 -48.82 30.62
N PHE A 8 11.78 -48.93 31.89
CA PHE A 8 11.07 -47.97 32.70
C PHE A 8 12.08 -47.51 33.76
N VAL A 9 12.37 -46.21 33.89
CA VAL A 9 12.88 -45.64 35.13
C VAL A 9 12.23 -44.29 35.36
N SER A 10 11.42 -44.28 36.42
CA SER A 10 10.89 -43.11 37.11
C SER A 10 11.81 -42.85 38.30
N SER A 11 12.14 -41.59 38.62
CA SER A 11 12.36 -41.20 40.02
C SER A 11 12.30 -39.69 40.24
N ALA A 12 11.62 -39.34 41.31
CA ALA A 12 11.35 -38.01 41.85
C ALA A 12 12.17 -37.77 43.14
N LYS A 13 11.98 -36.57 43.73
CA LYS A 13 12.50 -36.01 45.00
C LYS A 13 13.80 -35.19 44.84
N GLY A 14 13.98 -33.99 45.40
CA GLY A 14 13.22 -33.23 46.40
C GLY A 14 14.11 -32.90 47.61
N SER A 15 14.51 -31.64 47.79
CA SER A 15 15.01 -30.97 49.02
C SER A 15 15.50 -29.57 48.61
N GLY A 16 15.12 -28.42 49.17
CA GLY A 16 14.74 -28.10 50.55
C GLY A 16 15.84 -27.20 51.14
N SER A 17 15.59 -25.89 51.27
CA SER A 17 16.19 -25.05 52.32
C SER A 17 15.51 -23.68 52.36
N GLU A 18 14.78 -23.47 53.45
CA GLU A 18 14.25 -22.20 53.94
C GLU A 18 15.39 -21.29 54.42
N SER A 19 15.19 -19.97 54.28
CA SER A 19 15.63 -19.00 55.29
C SER A 19 14.78 -17.74 55.15
N GLY A 20 13.86 -17.56 56.09
CA GLY A 20 13.11 -16.32 56.25
C GLY A 20 13.97 -15.22 56.85
N SER A 21 13.53 -13.98 56.65
CA SER A 21 13.70 -12.85 57.59
C SER A 21 12.77 -11.73 57.12
N GLN A 22 11.67 -11.55 57.87
CA GLN A 22 10.87 -10.33 57.88
C GLN A 22 11.69 -9.22 58.54
N VAL A 23 11.71 -7.99 57.99
CA VAL A 23 11.61 -6.78 58.80
C VAL A 23 10.79 -5.73 58.04
N SER A 24 9.84 -5.19 58.79
CA SER A 24 8.89 -4.11 58.61
C SER A 24 9.42 -2.75 58.13
N GLY A 25 8.51 -1.96 57.53
CA GLY A 25 8.34 -0.56 57.88
C GLY A 25 8.51 0.46 56.76
N GLY A 26 7.53 1.35 56.61
CA GLY A 26 7.76 2.68 56.01
C GLY A 26 6.83 3.10 54.88
N SER A 27 5.56 3.34 55.20
CA SER A 27 4.71 4.26 54.43
C SER A 27 5.16 5.70 54.72
N LEU A 28 5.55 6.47 53.71
CA LEU A 28 5.49 7.93 53.75
C LEU A 28 5.15 8.48 52.35
N ASN A 29 3.93 9.01 52.25
CA ASN A 29 3.59 10.08 51.32
C ASN A 29 4.41 11.33 51.68
N ALA A 30 4.94 12.03 50.68
CA ALA A 30 5.19 13.47 50.77
C ALA A 30 5.21 14.07 49.36
N ASP A 31 4.20 14.91 49.14
CA ASP A 31 4.10 15.86 48.04
C ASP A 31 5.20 16.93 48.11
N ASN A 32 5.40 17.58 46.95
CA ASN A 32 5.81 18.98 46.76
C ASN A 32 7.23 19.43 47.14
N TYR A 33 7.97 19.90 46.14
CA TYR A 33 8.61 21.24 46.02
C TYR A 33 9.21 21.27 44.59
N CYS A 34 8.61 21.88 43.56
CA CYS A 34 8.42 23.30 43.28
C CYS A 34 9.70 24.14 43.43
N TRP A 35 10.41 24.35 42.32
CA TRP A 35 11.14 25.59 42.03
C TRP A 35 10.72 26.10 40.64
N LYS A 36 9.85 27.13 40.67
CA LYS A 36 9.79 28.26 39.72
C LYS A 36 11.13 29.04 39.85
N SER A 37 11.64 29.89 38.96
CA SER A 37 11.16 30.77 37.88
C SER A 37 12.44 31.43 37.30
N GLN A 38 12.54 31.84 36.03
CA GLN A 38 12.14 33.16 35.48
C GLN A 38 12.34 33.09 33.95
N LEU A 39 11.31 33.32 33.12
CA LEU A 39 10.90 34.61 32.52
C LEU A 39 12.00 35.21 31.61
N GLN A 40 11.75 35.46 30.32
CA GLN A 40 10.98 36.66 29.93
C GLN A 40 10.29 36.56 28.55
N TYR A 41 9.14 37.23 28.51
CA TYR A 41 8.23 37.54 27.41
C TYR A 41 8.81 38.54 26.39
N LEU A 42 8.21 38.58 25.18
CA LEU A 42 7.56 39.76 24.53
C LEU A 42 7.29 39.42 23.03
N SER A 43 6.03 39.19 22.65
CA SER A 43 5.06 40.13 22.02
C SER A 43 5.19 40.28 20.50
N LYS A 44 4.11 39.91 19.78
CA LYS A 44 3.87 40.09 18.33
C LYS A 44 3.80 41.61 17.97
N PRO A 45 3.80 42.00 16.67
CA PRO A 45 2.57 42.01 15.86
C PRO A 45 2.74 41.75 14.35
N ALA A 46 1.60 41.71 13.66
CA ALA A 46 1.42 41.58 12.22
C ALA A 46 1.30 42.95 11.51
N HIS A 47 1.30 42.90 10.16
CA HIS A 47 0.74 43.84 9.15
C HIS A 47 1.72 44.59 8.22
N HIS A 48 1.48 44.33 6.92
CA HIS A 48 1.30 45.27 5.80
C HIS A 48 2.47 45.89 4.98
N PHE A 49 2.23 45.77 3.66
CA PHE A 49 2.40 46.76 2.58
C PHE A 49 3.69 46.83 1.72
N CYS A 50 3.46 46.44 0.45
CA CYS A 50 3.89 46.99 -0.85
C CYS A 50 4.84 48.20 -0.92
N HIS A 51 5.80 48.15 -1.85
CA HIS A 51 6.21 49.15 -2.87
C HIS A 51 7.54 48.65 -3.51
N SER A 52 7.67 48.36 -4.81
CA SER A 52 7.67 49.19 -6.03
C SER A 52 9.10 49.42 -6.57
N PHE A 53 9.20 49.46 -7.91
CA PHE A 53 10.28 49.97 -8.79
C PHE A 53 11.36 49.00 -9.34
N GLY A 54 11.38 48.89 -10.69
CA GLY A 54 12.50 48.42 -11.52
C GLY A 54 13.59 49.50 -11.68
N PRO A 55 14.35 49.63 -12.80
CA PRO A 55 13.98 49.23 -14.17
C PRO A 55 15.14 48.87 -15.17
N GLU A 56 14.79 48.74 -16.46
CA GLU A 56 15.57 48.98 -17.71
C GLU A 56 16.82 48.13 -18.08
N LEU A 57 17.28 47.95 -19.33
CA LEU A 57 16.85 48.08 -20.73
C LEU A 57 17.99 47.44 -21.56
N GLY A 58 17.70 46.90 -22.74
CA GLY A 58 18.72 46.43 -23.69
C GLY A 58 18.10 46.09 -25.04
N THR A 59 18.30 46.98 -26.00
CA THR A 59 17.57 47.18 -27.25
C THR A 59 17.88 46.19 -28.40
N PRO A 60 17.00 46.09 -29.42
CA PRO A 60 17.15 45.24 -30.60
C PRO A 60 17.70 46.00 -31.83
N SER A 61 18.40 45.29 -32.71
CA SER A 61 18.87 45.79 -34.02
C SER A 61 18.00 45.29 -35.18
N ALA A 62 17.16 46.21 -35.65
CA ALA A 62 16.81 46.62 -37.02
C ALA A 62 16.89 45.69 -38.28
N LEU A 63 15.99 46.08 -39.21
CA LEU A 63 15.94 45.89 -40.68
C LEU A 63 15.21 44.62 -41.17
N SER A 64 14.24 44.65 -42.09
CA SER A 64 13.74 45.73 -42.98
C SER A 64 12.51 45.24 -43.78
N ASP A 65 11.62 46.20 -44.07
CA ASP A 65 10.89 46.41 -45.35
C ASP A 65 9.66 45.53 -45.71
N LEU A 66 8.44 46.11 -45.67
CA LEU A 66 7.75 46.88 -46.73
C LEU A 66 7.05 45.96 -47.75
N GLU A 67 5.73 45.84 -47.65
CA GLU A 67 4.86 46.24 -48.77
C GLU A 67 3.39 46.34 -48.38
N ILE A 68 2.78 47.37 -48.95
CA ILE A 68 1.41 47.84 -48.82
C ILE A 68 0.65 47.37 -50.06
N SER A 69 -0.56 46.82 -49.91
CA SER A 69 -1.69 47.23 -50.77
C SER A 69 -3.03 46.58 -50.38
N LYS A 70 -3.94 47.48 -49.98
CA LYS A 70 -5.35 47.60 -50.40
C LYS A 70 -5.96 46.42 -51.18
N LEU A 71 -7.06 45.88 -50.64
CA LEU A 71 -8.31 45.73 -51.40
C LEU A 71 -9.50 45.73 -50.44
N ARG A 72 -10.41 46.67 -50.70
CA ARG A 72 -11.69 46.94 -50.02
C ARG A 72 -12.79 46.48 -50.96
N TRP A 73 -13.70 45.64 -50.50
CA TRP A 73 -15.08 45.48 -51.01
C TRP A 73 -15.96 45.05 -49.83
N THR A 74 -16.73 45.97 -49.27
CA THR A 74 -18.19 46.16 -49.40
C THR A 74 -19.05 45.23 -48.54
N THR A 75 -19.80 45.91 -47.67
CA THR A 75 -20.85 45.51 -46.73
C THR A 75 -21.96 44.67 -47.36
N THR A 76 -22.49 43.66 -46.66
CA THR A 76 -23.92 43.29 -46.73
C THR A 76 -24.36 42.58 -45.43
N SER A 77 -25.41 43.15 -44.83
CA SER A 77 -26.47 42.56 -43.99
C SER A 77 -26.16 41.87 -42.66
N GLN A 78 -26.54 42.61 -41.61
CA GLN A 78 -27.36 42.24 -40.46
C GLN A 78 -27.89 40.79 -40.28
N ASP A 79 -27.89 40.45 -38.99
CA ASP A 79 -28.80 39.60 -38.23
C ASP A 79 -28.39 38.17 -37.88
N GLY A 80 -28.43 37.91 -36.57
CA GLY A 80 -28.41 36.56 -36.01
C GLY A 80 -27.50 36.43 -34.80
N HIS A 81 -27.97 36.89 -33.64
CA HIS A 81 -27.47 36.39 -32.37
C HIS A 81 -27.48 34.86 -32.38
N ASN A 82 -26.31 34.25 -32.24
CA ASN A 82 -26.16 32.97 -31.54
C ASN A 82 -24.72 32.88 -31.07
N GLU A 83 -24.50 33.48 -29.90
CA GLU A 83 -23.33 33.24 -29.07
C GLU A 83 -23.40 31.78 -28.58
N SER A 84 -23.06 30.86 -29.47
CA SER A 84 -22.80 29.47 -29.11
C SER A 84 -21.49 29.45 -28.32
N THR A 85 -21.63 29.68 -27.02
CA THR A 85 -20.62 29.28 -26.04
C THR A 85 -20.34 27.79 -26.27
N THR A 86 -19.25 27.50 -26.96
CA THR A 86 -18.73 26.14 -27.09
C THR A 86 -18.20 25.72 -25.71
N ASP A 87 -19.12 25.40 -24.79
CA ASP A 87 -18.80 24.73 -23.54
C ASP A 87 -18.21 23.37 -23.92
N HIS A 88 -16.88 23.28 -23.95
CA HIS A 88 -16.10 22.06 -24.22
C HIS A 88 -16.26 21.00 -23.11
N ARG A 89 -17.40 20.99 -22.40
CA ARG A 89 -17.74 19.93 -21.45
C ARG A 89 -18.24 18.73 -22.24
N PRO A 90 -17.55 17.58 -22.17
CA PRO A 90 -18.02 16.38 -22.86
C PRO A 90 -19.44 16.05 -22.38
N PRO A 91 -20.35 15.63 -23.28
CA PRO A 91 -21.73 15.34 -22.93
C PRO A 91 -21.78 14.31 -21.80
N ILE A 92 -22.46 14.68 -20.70
CA ILE A 92 -22.57 13.87 -19.48
C ILE A 92 -23.25 12.51 -19.77
N ASP A 93 -23.96 12.40 -20.90
CA ASP A 93 -24.80 11.27 -21.30
C ASP A 93 -24.05 10.05 -21.86
N LYS A 94 -22.73 10.10 -22.03
CA LYS A 94 -21.93 9.01 -22.64
C LYS A 94 -20.97 8.29 -21.69
N MET A 95 -21.17 8.37 -20.36
CA MET A 95 -20.31 7.66 -19.41
C MET A 95 -20.96 6.38 -18.89
N GLY A 96 -20.24 5.25 -18.96
CA GLY A 96 -20.73 3.98 -18.40
C GLY A 96 -20.75 3.97 -16.86
N ALA A 97 -21.67 3.23 -16.25
CA ALA A 97 -21.88 3.16 -14.79
C ALA A 97 -20.59 2.97 -13.96
N HIS A 98 -19.63 2.17 -14.46
CA HIS A 98 -18.35 1.94 -13.77
C HIS A 98 -17.48 3.19 -13.63
N LYS A 99 -17.62 4.16 -14.55
CA LYS A 99 -16.90 5.44 -14.49
C LYS A 99 -17.39 6.29 -13.32
N TYR A 100 -18.71 6.38 -13.11
CA TYR A 100 -19.27 7.06 -11.94
C TYR A 100 -18.84 6.42 -10.62
N LEU A 101 -18.86 5.08 -10.54
CA LEU A 101 -18.37 4.36 -9.35
C LEU A 101 -16.89 4.66 -9.05
N GLU A 102 -16.07 4.79 -10.09
CA GLU A 102 -14.68 5.18 -9.93
C GLU A 102 -14.52 6.61 -9.40
N GLU A 103 -15.23 7.59 -9.99
CA GLU A 103 -15.13 8.99 -9.56
C GLU A 103 -15.63 9.17 -8.12
N LEU A 104 -16.73 8.50 -7.75
CA LEU A 104 -17.25 8.49 -6.38
C LEU A 104 -16.20 7.91 -5.40
N GLN A 105 -15.51 6.84 -5.79
CA GLN A 105 -14.43 6.25 -4.99
C GLN A 105 -13.15 7.09 -4.93
N LYS A 106 -12.95 8.08 -5.79
CA LYS A 106 -11.84 9.04 -5.63
C LYS A 106 -12.13 10.02 -4.51
N LYS A 107 -13.38 10.51 -4.40
CA LYS A 107 -13.86 11.44 -3.36
C LYS A 107 -14.21 10.75 -2.03
N LYS A 108 -13.27 10.01 -1.43
CA LYS A 108 -13.51 9.22 -0.19
C LYS A 108 -13.82 10.04 1.07
N GLN A 109 -13.49 11.33 1.06
CA GLN A 109 -13.76 12.23 2.18
C GLN A 109 -15.16 12.87 2.13
N SER A 110 -15.92 12.65 1.05
CA SER A 110 -17.33 13.07 0.99
C SER A 110 -18.15 12.36 2.07
N ASP A 111 -19.20 13.02 2.58
CA ASP A 111 -20.00 12.50 3.69
C ASP A 111 -20.66 11.16 3.37
N VAL A 112 -21.18 11.02 2.14
CA VAL A 112 -21.74 9.75 1.64
C VAL A 112 -20.71 8.62 1.72
N MET A 113 -19.48 8.85 1.24
CA MET A 113 -18.44 7.82 1.28
C MET A 113 -17.94 7.53 2.68
N ARG A 114 -17.80 8.55 3.53
CA ARG A 114 -17.37 8.38 4.93
C ARG A 114 -18.41 7.59 5.72
N PHE A 115 -19.69 7.90 5.55
CA PHE A 115 -20.80 7.16 6.15
C PHE A 115 -20.77 5.68 5.73
N LEU A 116 -20.74 5.41 4.42
CA LEU A 116 -20.70 4.04 3.89
C LEU A 116 -19.46 3.26 4.38
N LEU A 117 -18.29 3.88 4.41
CA LEU A 117 -17.08 3.24 4.91
C LEU A 117 -17.15 2.98 6.42
N ARG A 118 -17.79 3.87 7.21
CA ARG A 118 -17.95 3.66 8.65
C ARG A 118 -18.82 2.44 8.94
N VAL A 119 -19.98 2.34 8.29
CA VAL A 119 -20.89 1.18 8.43
C VAL A 119 -20.21 -0.12 8.00
N ARG A 120 -19.57 -0.14 6.83
CA ARG A 120 -18.82 -1.32 6.36
C ARG A 120 -17.68 -1.70 7.30
N CYS A 121 -17.00 -0.73 7.90
CA CYS A 121 -15.91 -1.02 8.82
C CYS A 121 -16.41 -1.67 10.11
N TRP A 122 -17.60 -1.31 10.57
CA TRP A 122 -18.23 -1.97 11.70
C TRP A 122 -18.55 -3.44 11.39
N GLU A 123 -19.18 -3.73 10.25
CA GLU A 123 -19.45 -5.11 9.80
C GLU A 123 -18.15 -5.94 9.70
N LEU A 124 -17.12 -5.40 9.05
CA LEU A 124 -15.84 -6.09 8.85
C LEU A 124 -15.07 -6.37 10.15
N ARG A 125 -15.37 -5.65 11.24
CA ARG A 125 -14.76 -5.91 12.55
C ARG A 125 -15.34 -7.17 13.21
N GLN A 126 -16.64 -7.40 13.04
CA GLN A 126 -17.34 -8.55 13.60
C GLN A 126 -16.98 -9.85 12.88
N LEU A 127 -16.65 -9.76 11.59
CA LEU A 127 -16.27 -10.92 10.79
C LEU A 127 -14.85 -11.44 11.11
N ASN A 128 -14.64 -12.72 10.79
CA ASN A 128 -13.35 -13.40 10.94
C ASN A 128 -12.23 -12.74 10.13
N VAL A 129 -10.98 -12.94 10.59
CA VAL A 129 -9.77 -12.31 10.02
C VAL A 129 -9.64 -12.56 8.52
N VAL A 130 -9.93 -13.78 8.08
CA VAL A 130 -9.99 -14.21 6.68
C VAL A 130 -11.34 -14.88 6.47
N HIS A 131 -12.17 -14.33 5.61
CA HIS A 131 -13.47 -14.91 5.26
C HIS A 131 -13.77 -14.75 3.78
N ARG A 132 -14.60 -15.64 3.24
CA ARG A 132 -15.03 -15.59 1.83
C ARG A 132 -16.12 -14.52 1.68
N ALA A 133 -16.02 -13.70 0.64
CA ALA A 133 -17.06 -12.77 0.25
C ALA A 133 -17.83 -13.34 -0.94
N SER A 134 -19.16 -13.25 -0.91
CA SER A 134 -20.01 -13.76 -1.99
C SER A 134 -19.87 -12.96 -3.27
N ARG A 135 -19.64 -11.65 -3.16
CA ARG A 135 -19.53 -10.70 -4.27
C ARG A 135 -18.53 -9.58 -3.92
N PRO A 136 -17.85 -8.96 -4.91
CA PRO A 136 -16.89 -7.89 -4.65
C PRO A 136 -17.61 -6.67 -4.06
N SER A 137 -17.06 -6.08 -3.00
CA SER A 137 -17.59 -4.81 -2.46
C SER A 137 -17.37 -3.63 -3.41
N ARG A 138 -16.43 -3.79 -4.35
CA ARG A 138 -16.04 -2.80 -5.36
C ARG A 138 -15.92 -3.45 -6.74
N PRO A 139 -17.04 -3.61 -7.48
CA PRO A 139 -17.03 -4.25 -8.79
C PRO A 139 -16.20 -3.47 -9.82
N ASP A 140 -16.17 -2.12 -9.74
CA ASP A 140 -15.33 -1.23 -10.56
C ASP A 140 -13.84 -1.64 -10.50
N LYS A 141 -13.33 -1.76 -9.27
CA LYS A 141 -11.91 -1.99 -9.03
C LYS A 141 -11.54 -3.44 -9.27
N ALA A 142 -12.42 -4.38 -8.89
CA ALA A 142 -12.22 -5.79 -9.12
C ALA A 142 -12.08 -6.09 -10.62
N ARG A 143 -12.96 -5.54 -11.46
CA ARG A 143 -12.92 -5.73 -12.93
C ARG A 143 -11.62 -5.24 -13.53
N ARG A 144 -11.14 -4.06 -13.12
CA ARG A 144 -9.85 -3.51 -13.58
C ARG A 144 -8.66 -4.39 -13.24
N LEU A 145 -8.75 -5.15 -12.16
CA LEU A 145 -7.70 -6.05 -11.70
C LEU A 145 -7.84 -7.48 -12.23
N GLY A 146 -8.82 -7.72 -13.11
CA GLY A 146 -9.01 -8.99 -13.83
C GLY A 146 -10.10 -9.91 -13.26
N TYR A 147 -10.93 -9.43 -12.32
CA TYR A 147 -12.10 -10.19 -11.88
C TYR A 147 -13.16 -10.25 -13.00
N LYS A 148 -13.75 -11.43 -13.17
CA LYS A 148 -14.92 -11.67 -14.01
C LYS A 148 -15.96 -12.43 -13.19
N ALA A 149 -17.23 -12.07 -13.35
CA ALA A 149 -18.34 -12.73 -12.68
C ALA A 149 -18.70 -14.03 -13.43
N LYS A 150 -17.84 -15.04 -13.28
CA LYS A 150 -18.05 -16.41 -13.78
C LYS A 150 -17.51 -17.40 -12.75
N GLN A 151 -17.94 -18.66 -12.87
CA GLN A 151 -17.48 -19.72 -11.98
C GLN A 151 -15.95 -19.89 -12.02
N GLY A 152 -15.35 -20.19 -10.87
CA GLY A 152 -13.90 -20.32 -10.68
C GLY A 152 -13.19 -19.03 -10.23
N TYR A 153 -13.86 -17.87 -10.21
CA TYR A 153 -13.38 -16.69 -9.49
C TYR A 153 -13.94 -16.65 -8.07
N VAL A 154 -13.08 -16.35 -7.10
CA VAL A 154 -13.47 -16.24 -5.69
C VAL A 154 -12.86 -15.00 -5.08
N ILE A 155 -13.56 -14.40 -4.12
CA ILE A 155 -13.09 -13.22 -3.41
C ILE A 155 -13.02 -13.53 -1.93
N TYR A 156 -11.89 -13.18 -1.33
CA TYR A 156 -11.70 -13.26 0.11
C TYR A 156 -11.42 -11.88 0.68
N ARG A 157 -12.04 -11.59 1.83
CA ARG A 157 -11.77 -10.42 2.63
C ARG A 157 -10.75 -10.79 3.71
N VAL A 158 -9.78 -9.92 3.90
CA VAL A 158 -8.74 -10.10 4.91
C VAL A 158 -8.43 -8.79 5.61
N ARG A 159 -8.28 -8.86 6.94
CA ARG A 159 -7.76 -7.75 7.75
C ARG A 159 -6.28 -7.95 8.10
N VAL A 160 -5.53 -6.86 8.03
CA VAL A 160 -4.10 -6.81 8.39
C VAL A 160 -3.87 -5.67 9.37
N ARG A 161 -3.18 -5.96 10.47
CA ARG A 161 -2.88 -4.96 11.51
C ARG A 161 -2.00 -3.85 10.96
N ARG A 162 -2.33 -2.60 11.30
CA ARG A 162 -1.58 -1.38 10.97
C ARG A 162 -0.35 -1.26 11.87
N GLY A 163 0.59 -0.42 11.44
CA GLY A 163 1.79 -0.09 12.20
C GLY A 163 3.06 -0.70 11.63
N GLY A 164 4.17 -0.48 12.35
CA GLY A 164 5.46 -1.11 12.07
C GLY A 164 5.52 -2.55 12.58
N ARG A 165 6.68 -3.19 12.40
CA ARG A 165 6.93 -4.53 12.91
C ARG A 165 8.06 -4.47 13.92
N LYS A 166 7.73 -4.70 15.19
CA LYS A 166 8.72 -4.86 16.26
C LYS A 166 9.65 -6.03 15.94
N ARG A 167 10.95 -5.88 16.16
CA ARG A 167 11.88 -7.01 16.08
C ARG A 167 11.51 -8.05 17.17
N PRO A 168 11.43 -9.35 16.83
CA PRO A 168 11.20 -10.39 17.83
C PRO A 168 12.48 -10.62 18.62
N VAL A 169 12.70 -9.83 19.68
CA VAL A 169 13.82 -9.97 20.61
C VAL A 169 13.28 -10.09 22.04
N PRO A 170 13.74 -11.08 22.82
CA PRO A 170 13.37 -11.20 24.23
C PRO A 170 13.72 -9.91 24.98
N LYS A 171 12.76 -9.35 25.72
CA LYS A 171 12.90 -8.13 26.54
C LYS A 171 13.40 -6.88 25.78
N GLY A 172 13.48 -6.90 24.44
CA GLY A 172 14.10 -5.80 23.69
C GLY A 172 15.63 -5.79 23.71
N ALA A 173 16.28 -6.78 24.34
CA ALA A 173 17.72 -6.88 24.40
C ALA A 173 18.28 -7.35 23.04
N THR A 174 19.19 -6.56 22.49
CA THR A 174 19.88 -6.86 21.23
C THR A 174 21.38 -6.83 21.47
N TYR A 175 22.09 -7.85 21.00
CA TYR A 175 23.53 -7.96 21.16
C TYR A 175 24.28 -7.44 19.93
N GLY A 176 25.54 -7.05 20.12
CA GLY A 176 26.43 -6.60 19.07
C GLY A 176 26.43 -5.08 18.85
N LYS A 177 26.79 -4.66 17.64
CA LYS A 177 27.06 -3.25 17.31
C LYS A 177 25.82 -2.35 17.53
N PRO A 178 26.00 -1.10 18.02
CA PRO A 178 24.89 -0.15 18.28
C PRO A 178 23.92 0.06 17.11
N THR A 179 24.41 0.02 15.85
CA THR A 179 23.58 0.14 14.65
C THR A 179 22.46 -0.92 14.57
N ASN A 180 22.67 -2.10 15.14
CA ASN A 180 21.72 -3.20 15.11
C ASN A 180 20.78 -3.21 16.33
N GLN A 181 20.88 -2.26 17.26
CA GLN A 181 20.11 -2.28 18.50
C GLN A 181 18.67 -1.77 18.38
N GLY A 182 18.26 -1.24 17.23
CA GLY A 182 16.90 -0.73 17.01
C GLY A 182 15.81 -1.82 17.05
N VAL A 183 14.77 -1.64 17.89
CA VAL A 183 13.67 -2.62 18.06
C VAL A 183 12.31 -2.12 17.57
N ASN A 184 11.90 -0.89 17.93
CA ASN A 184 10.52 -0.43 17.77
C ASN A 184 10.24 0.28 16.43
N GLN A 185 11.16 1.10 15.93
CA GLN A 185 10.93 1.96 14.77
C GLN A 185 11.13 1.27 13.41
N LEU A 186 11.34 -0.05 13.42
CA LEU A 186 11.55 -0.85 12.22
C LEU A 186 10.28 -0.90 11.34
N LYS A 187 10.49 -0.70 10.04
CA LYS A 187 9.43 -0.78 9.02
C LYS A 187 9.56 -2.09 8.25
N TYR A 188 8.42 -2.73 7.99
CA TYR A 188 8.42 -3.97 7.23
C TYR A 188 8.69 -3.69 5.75
N GLN A 189 9.59 -4.46 5.15
CA GLN A 189 10.01 -4.31 3.75
C GLN A 189 8.84 -4.48 2.76
N ARG A 190 7.87 -5.35 3.07
CA ARG A 190 6.70 -5.59 2.22
C ARG A 190 5.53 -4.74 2.67
N SER A 191 4.73 -4.30 1.70
CA SER A 191 3.48 -3.58 2.01
C SER A 191 2.45 -4.46 2.73
N LEU A 192 1.57 -3.85 3.54
CA LEU A 192 0.48 -4.56 4.23
C LEU A 192 -0.44 -5.33 3.28
N LYS A 193 -0.62 -4.81 2.06
CA LYS A 193 -1.39 -5.46 0.99
C LYS A 193 -0.73 -6.77 0.52
N ALA A 194 0.61 -6.84 0.49
CA ALA A 194 1.30 -8.07 0.15
C ALA A 194 1.16 -9.13 1.27
N THR A 195 1.18 -8.69 2.53
CA THR A 195 0.89 -9.55 3.69
C THR A 195 -0.55 -10.08 3.66
N ALA A 196 -1.51 -9.27 3.22
CA ALA A 196 -2.89 -9.70 2.99
C ALA A 196 -2.98 -10.82 1.95
N GLU A 197 -2.35 -10.63 0.78
CA GLU A 197 -2.29 -11.64 -0.29
C GLU A 197 -1.69 -12.95 0.22
N GLU A 198 -0.60 -12.88 0.98
CA GLU A 198 0.09 -14.05 1.53
C GLU A 198 -0.73 -14.79 2.60
N ARG A 199 -1.43 -14.08 3.48
CA ARG A 199 -2.33 -14.70 4.47
C ARG A 199 -3.44 -15.49 3.79
N VAL A 200 -4.05 -14.92 2.75
CA VAL A 200 -5.11 -15.60 2.00
C VAL A 200 -4.55 -16.75 1.17
N GLY A 201 -3.39 -16.58 0.53
CA GLY A 201 -2.71 -17.64 -0.23
C GLY A 201 -2.33 -18.84 0.63
N ARG A 202 -1.93 -18.63 1.89
CA ARG A 202 -1.72 -19.73 2.86
C ARG A 202 -3.01 -20.42 3.27
N ARG A 203 -4.07 -19.65 3.55
CA ARG A 203 -5.37 -20.22 3.96
C ARG A 203 -6.05 -21.00 2.83
N CYS A 204 -5.89 -20.54 1.59
CA CYS A 204 -6.50 -21.10 0.39
C CYS A 204 -5.43 -21.65 -0.56
N ALA A 205 -4.67 -22.65 -0.10
CA ALA A 205 -3.49 -23.14 -0.83
C ALA A 205 -3.80 -23.69 -2.25
N ASN A 206 -5.00 -24.25 -2.45
CA ASN A 206 -5.44 -24.80 -3.73
C ASN A 206 -5.77 -23.71 -4.77
N LEU A 207 -6.07 -22.49 -4.31
CA LEU A 207 -6.42 -21.38 -5.17
C LEU A 207 -5.18 -20.57 -5.59
N ARG A 208 -5.31 -19.80 -6.66
CA ARG A 208 -4.26 -18.91 -7.17
C ARG A 208 -4.64 -17.46 -6.94
N VAL A 209 -3.77 -16.72 -6.24
CA VAL A 209 -3.95 -15.27 -6.06
C VAL A 209 -3.71 -14.56 -7.39
N LEU A 210 -4.72 -13.85 -7.88
CA LEU A 210 -4.61 -13.02 -9.08
C LEU A 210 -4.07 -11.63 -8.71
N ASN A 211 -4.82 -10.90 -7.88
CA ASN A 211 -4.50 -9.55 -7.42
C ASN A 211 -5.33 -9.22 -6.16
N SER A 212 -5.13 -8.05 -5.58
CA SER A 212 -5.94 -7.58 -4.46
C SER A 212 -6.19 -6.06 -4.53
N TYR A 213 -7.13 -5.56 -3.73
CA TYR A 213 -7.41 -4.13 -3.61
C TYR A 213 -7.87 -3.74 -2.20
N TRP A 214 -7.71 -2.46 -1.89
CA TRP A 214 -8.13 -1.87 -0.63
C TRP A 214 -9.64 -1.62 -0.63
N ILE A 215 -10.29 -1.94 0.50
CA ILE A 215 -11.72 -1.70 0.70
C ILE A 215 -11.92 -0.63 1.77
N ASN A 216 -11.25 -0.80 2.92
CA ASN A 216 -11.49 0.02 4.10
C ASN A 216 -10.29 0.03 5.05
N GLN A 217 -10.29 0.94 6.02
CA GLN A 217 -9.32 0.97 7.12
C GLN A 217 -9.93 1.57 8.39
N ASP A 218 -9.56 1.02 9.54
CA ASP A 218 -9.77 1.64 10.86
C ASP A 218 -8.41 2.05 11.45
N SER A 219 -8.37 2.48 12.71
CA SER A 219 -7.12 2.84 13.42
C SER A 219 -6.14 1.66 13.56
N THR A 220 -6.64 0.44 13.74
CA THR A 220 -5.87 -0.75 14.11
C THR A 220 -5.56 -1.68 12.92
N TYR A 221 -6.39 -1.69 11.88
CA TYR A 221 -6.44 -2.64 10.78
C TYR A 221 -6.68 -1.96 9.43
N LYS A 222 -6.19 -2.61 8.37
CA LYS A 222 -6.57 -2.34 6.98
C LYS A 222 -7.24 -3.57 6.40
N TYR A 223 -8.28 -3.35 5.62
CA TYR A 223 -9.10 -4.38 5.00
C TYR A 223 -8.84 -4.42 3.49
N TYR A 224 -8.58 -5.62 2.99
CA TYR A 224 -8.32 -5.89 1.60
C TYR A 224 -9.22 -7.00 1.07
N GLU A 225 -9.57 -6.90 -0.20
CA GLU A 225 -10.22 -7.95 -0.96
C GLU A 225 -9.18 -8.55 -1.90
N VAL A 226 -8.98 -9.86 -1.78
CA VAL A 226 -8.05 -10.63 -2.59
C VAL A 226 -8.87 -11.43 -3.60
N ILE A 227 -8.54 -11.27 -4.88
CA ILE A 227 -9.14 -12.00 -5.99
C ILE A 227 -8.34 -13.27 -6.17
N LEU A 228 -9.03 -14.41 -6.05
CA LEU A 228 -8.49 -15.73 -6.28
C LEU A 228 -9.16 -16.38 -7.48
N VAL A 229 -8.43 -17.31 -8.07
CA VAL A 229 -8.88 -18.13 -9.19
C VAL A 229 -8.65 -19.60 -8.83
N ASP A 230 -9.65 -20.43 -9.10
CA ASP A 230 -9.54 -21.88 -9.01
C ASP A 230 -8.96 -22.46 -10.31
N PRO A 231 -7.74 -23.03 -10.29
CA PRO A 231 -7.13 -23.61 -11.48
C PRO A 231 -7.75 -24.95 -11.92
N GLN A 232 -8.51 -25.63 -11.05
CA GLN A 232 -9.16 -26.91 -11.36
C GLN A 232 -10.51 -26.71 -12.07
N HIS A 233 -11.10 -25.52 -11.97
CA HIS A 233 -12.41 -25.24 -12.55
C HIS A 233 -12.39 -25.18 -14.09
N LYS A 234 -13.30 -25.92 -14.76
CA LYS A 234 -13.39 -26.01 -16.22
C LYS A 234 -13.54 -24.62 -16.90
N ALA A 235 -14.34 -23.73 -16.33
CA ALA A 235 -14.55 -22.37 -16.86
C ALA A 235 -13.29 -21.46 -16.81
N ILE A 236 -12.29 -21.81 -15.99
CA ILE A 236 -10.99 -21.12 -15.98
C ILE A 236 -10.04 -21.76 -16.99
N ARG A 237 -9.98 -23.09 -17.01
CA ARG A 237 -9.10 -23.85 -17.91
C ARG A 237 -9.41 -23.59 -19.40
N ARG A 238 -10.69 -23.49 -19.76
CA ARG A 238 -11.12 -23.24 -21.15
C ARG A 238 -10.97 -21.79 -21.61
N ASP A 239 -10.86 -20.82 -20.69
CA ASP A 239 -10.78 -19.41 -21.08
C ASP A 239 -9.33 -19.01 -21.39
N ALA A 240 -9.06 -18.77 -22.67
CA ALA A 240 -7.75 -18.36 -23.19
C ALA A 240 -7.16 -17.10 -22.54
N ARG A 241 -7.97 -16.22 -21.94
CA ARG A 241 -7.49 -14.97 -21.33
C ARG A 241 -6.86 -15.18 -19.96
N ILE A 242 -7.26 -16.22 -19.23
CA ILE A 242 -6.82 -16.48 -17.85
C ILE A 242 -6.12 -17.83 -17.67
N ASN A 243 -6.26 -18.75 -18.64
CA ASN A 243 -5.70 -20.11 -18.57
C ASN A 243 -4.21 -20.15 -18.19
N TRP A 244 -3.42 -19.11 -18.50
CA TRP A 244 -2.03 -18.98 -18.09
C TRP A 244 -1.84 -19.22 -16.59
N ILE A 245 -2.77 -18.80 -15.72
CA ILE A 245 -2.64 -18.94 -14.26
C ILE A 245 -2.70 -20.41 -13.78
N VAL A 246 -3.20 -21.31 -14.62
CA VAL A 246 -3.34 -22.74 -14.32
C VAL A 246 -1.98 -23.44 -14.36
N ASN A 247 -1.03 -22.93 -15.14
CA ASN A 247 0.29 -23.55 -15.29
C ASN A 247 1.02 -23.64 -13.94
N PRO A 248 1.78 -24.72 -13.69
CA PRO A 248 2.43 -24.96 -12.40
C PRO A 248 3.44 -23.86 -12.01
N VAL A 249 4.01 -23.15 -12.99
CA VAL A 249 4.91 -22.01 -12.77
C VAL A 249 4.25 -20.86 -12.00
N HIS A 250 2.91 -20.80 -11.99
CA HIS A 250 2.13 -19.76 -11.31
C HIS A 250 1.62 -20.17 -9.92
N LYS A 251 2.15 -21.26 -9.34
CA LYS A 251 1.95 -21.61 -7.93
C LYS A 251 2.47 -20.51 -6.98
N HIS A 252 1.73 -20.19 -5.93
CA HIS A 252 2.12 -19.26 -4.86
C HIS A 252 2.83 -17.96 -5.32
N ARG A 253 2.25 -17.27 -6.30
CA ARG A 253 2.78 -16.00 -6.85
C ARG A 253 2.90 -14.90 -5.80
N GLU A 254 1.99 -14.90 -4.83
CA GLU A 254 1.95 -13.99 -3.68
C GLU A 254 3.16 -14.17 -2.75
N MET A 255 3.63 -15.40 -2.55
CA MET A 255 4.80 -15.69 -1.72
C MET A 255 6.10 -15.29 -2.41
N ARG A 256 6.16 -15.43 -3.74
CA ARG A 256 7.30 -15.02 -4.58
C ARG A 256 7.29 -13.53 -4.96
N GLY A 257 6.26 -12.78 -4.54
CA GLY A 257 6.13 -11.35 -4.84
C GLY A 257 5.93 -11.04 -6.34
N LEU A 258 5.22 -11.91 -7.06
CA LEU A 258 4.90 -11.76 -8.49
C LEU A 258 3.53 -11.12 -8.76
N THR A 259 2.75 -10.85 -7.71
CA THR A 259 1.54 -10.02 -7.77
C THR A 259 1.91 -8.57 -8.06
N ALA A 260 0.94 -7.75 -8.50
CA ALA A 260 1.19 -6.32 -8.75
C ALA A 260 1.76 -5.61 -7.51
N THR A 261 1.24 -5.98 -6.33
CA THR A 261 1.71 -5.48 -5.04
C THR A 261 3.15 -5.90 -4.73
N GLY A 262 3.47 -7.18 -4.96
CA GLY A 262 4.82 -7.71 -4.77
C GLY A 262 5.86 -7.08 -5.71
N LYS A 263 5.51 -6.93 -6.99
CA LYS A 263 6.38 -6.28 -7.98
C LYS A 263 6.70 -4.82 -7.60
N LYS A 264 5.69 -4.06 -7.14
CA LYS A 264 5.88 -2.70 -6.63
C LYS A 264 6.83 -2.67 -5.43
N SER A 265 6.63 -3.56 -4.47
CA SER A 265 7.48 -3.64 -3.26
C SER A 265 8.94 -3.99 -3.56
N ARG A 266 9.18 -4.77 -4.63
CA ARG A 266 10.53 -5.14 -5.09
C ARG A 266 11.25 -4.03 -5.86
N GLY A 267 10.58 -2.91 -6.14
CA GLY A 267 11.13 -1.84 -6.97
C GLY A 267 11.36 -2.29 -8.42
N LEU A 268 10.48 -3.14 -8.97
CA LEU A 268 10.58 -3.55 -10.37
C LEU A 268 9.94 -2.49 -11.26
N ASN A 269 10.77 -1.72 -11.95
CA ASN A 269 10.34 -0.71 -12.91
C ASN A 269 11.46 -0.44 -13.94
N LYS A 270 11.22 0.48 -14.87
CA LYS A 270 12.16 0.87 -15.94
C LYS A 270 12.83 2.22 -15.63
N GLY A 271 14.02 2.45 -16.17
CA GLY A 271 14.80 3.69 -16.03
C GLY A 271 15.98 3.59 -15.07
N HIS A 272 16.82 4.63 -15.05
CA HIS A 272 18.11 4.65 -14.34
C HIS A 272 17.99 4.36 -12.83
N ARG A 273 16.86 4.72 -12.20
CA ARG A 273 16.60 4.48 -10.76
C ARG A 273 16.45 2.99 -10.39
N TYR A 274 16.32 2.10 -11.38
CA TYR A 274 16.00 0.69 -11.18
C TYR A 274 17.09 -0.27 -11.68
N ASN A 275 18.28 0.24 -12.01
CA ASN A 275 19.40 -0.57 -12.50
C ASN A 275 19.76 -1.72 -11.54
N ASN A 276 19.72 -1.44 -10.24
CA ASN A 276 20.03 -2.42 -9.19
C ASN A 276 18.86 -3.32 -8.79
N THR A 277 17.66 -3.14 -9.34
CA THR A 277 16.46 -3.89 -8.95
C THR A 277 15.78 -4.63 -10.11
N LYS A 278 16.04 -4.28 -11.37
CA LYS A 278 15.36 -4.78 -12.58
C LYS A 278 15.23 -6.31 -12.66
N ALA A 279 16.31 -7.07 -12.43
CA ALA A 279 16.33 -8.54 -12.43
C ALA A 279 16.13 -9.14 -11.03
N GLY A 280 15.99 -8.30 -10.00
CA GLY A 280 16.01 -8.66 -8.58
C GLY A 280 17.30 -8.21 -7.90
N ARG A 281 17.16 -7.51 -6.77
CA ARG A 281 18.28 -6.89 -6.04
C ARG A 281 19.44 -7.84 -5.75
N ARG A 282 19.14 -9.04 -5.24
CA ARG A 282 20.16 -10.06 -4.94
C ARG A 282 20.84 -10.62 -6.18
N HIS A 283 20.09 -10.81 -7.27
CA HIS A 283 20.63 -11.31 -8.53
C HIS A 283 21.60 -10.29 -9.15
N THR A 284 21.22 -9.02 -9.21
CA THR A 284 22.09 -7.96 -9.73
C THR A 284 23.34 -7.80 -8.87
N TRP A 285 23.20 -7.80 -7.54
CA TRP A 285 24.33 -7.75 -6.63
C TRP A 285 25.29 -8.93 -6.83
N LYS A 286 24.77 -10.17 -6.94
CA LYS A 286 25.60 -11.35 -7.19
C LYS A 286 26.40 -11.19 -8.48
N ARG A 287 25.75 -10.79 -9.59
CA ARG A 287 26.42 -10.57 -10.88
C ARG A 287 27.57 -9.57 -10.78
N GLN A 288 27.39 -8.46 -10.06
CA GLN A 288 28.41 -7.41 -9.91
C GLN A 288 29.59 -7.84 -9.01
N ASN A 289 29.36 -8.73 -8.04
CA ASN A 289 30.37 -9.18 -7.10
C ASN A 289 30.95 -10.56 -7.47
N THR A 290 30.55 -11.13 -8.60
CA THR A 290 31.09 -12.41 -9.08
C THR A 290 32.37 -12.14 -9.88
N LEU A 291 33.49 -12.67 -9.40
CA LEU A 291 34.75 -12.65 -10.13
C LEU A 291 34.59 -13.45 -11.42
N SER A 292 34.79 -12.80 -12.57
CA SER A 292 34.72 -13.43 -13.89
C SER A 292 36.11 -13.85 -14.33
N LEU A 293 36.38 -15.16 -14.32
CA LEU A 293 37.64 -15.74 -14.76
C LEU A 293 37.44 -16.38 -16.13
N TRP A 294 37.83 -15.67 -17.17
CA TRP A 294 37.83 -16.18 -18.54
C TRP A 294 38.99 -17.14 -18.76
N ARG A 295 38.80 -18.13 -19.64
CA ARG A 295 39.84 -19.13 -19.99
C ARG A 295 41.09 -18.46 -20.57
N TYR A 296 40.89 -17.41 -21.36
CA TYR A 296 41.93 -16.56 -21.91
C TYR A 296 41.63 -15.13 -21.46
N ARG A 297 42.65 -14.40 -21.02
CA ARG A 297 42.54 -13.02 -20.53
C ARG A 297 43.03 -12.05 -21.58
#